data_AF-A0A392NPK4-F1
#
_entry.id   AF-A0A392NPK4-F1
#
_cell.length_a   1.000
_cell.length_b   1.000
_cell.length_c   1.000
_cell.angle_alpha   90.00
_cell.angle_beta   90.00
_cell.angle_gamma   90.00
#
_symmetry.space_group_name_H-M   'P 1'
#
loop_
_entity.id
_entity.type
_entity.pdbx_description
1 polymer ?
#
loop_
_entity_poly.entity_id
_entity_poly.type
_entity_poly.pdbx_seq_one_letter_code
_entity_poly.pdbx_strand_id
1 'polypeptide(L)'
;MEINAFLYLGLLDLPTELKQRNERKKICSSSLASKFPEDCKCYPADTKDDLHKFLRLFKEQRLKVPHWRTHRSYLMAHKVCVVCDGISSDKCTLLLTGYLRGRNLSVNQQ
;
A
#
# COMPACT_ATOMS: atom_id res chain seq x y z
N MET A 1 -1.68 9.59 2.37
CA MET A 1 -2.03 8.22 2.71
C MET A 1 -1.38 8.03 4.05
N GLU A 2 -2.14 8.12 5.14
CA GLU A 2 -1.57 7.82 6.45
C GLU A 2 -1.46 6.30 6.52
N ILE A 3 -0.24 5.81 6.68
CA ILE A 3 -0.02 4.39 6.92
C ILE A 3 -0.34 4.17 8.40
N ASN A 4 -1.48 3.55 8.68
CA ASN A 4 -1.95 3.31 10.06
C ASN A 4 -1.65 1.89 10.55
N ALA A 5 -1.07 1.05 9.69
CA ALA A 5 -0.71 -0.31 10.05
C ALA A 5 0.55 -0.76 9.29
N PHE A 6 1.45 -1.40 10.02
CA PHE A 6 2.62 -2.09 9.46
C PHE A 6 2.56 -3.57 9.76
N LEU A 7 2.95 -4.36 8.76
CA LEU A 7 3.29 -5.76 8.93
C LEU A 7 4.79 -5.86 9.16
N TYR A 8 5.20 -6.62 10.17
CA TYR A 8 6.58 -7.05 10.31
C TYR A 8 6.69 -8.55 10.05
N LEU A 9 7.80 -8.94 9.42
CA LEU A 9 8.14 -10.31 9.08
C LEU A 9 9.42 -10.71 9.82
N GLY A 10 9.58 -11.99 10.11
CA GLY A 10 10.87 -12.54 10.57
C GLY A 10 11.04 -12.56 12.08
N LEU A 11 9.98 -12.49 12.89
CA LEU A 11 10.13 -12.72 14.32
C LEU A 11 10.25 -14.21 14.69
N LEU A 12 10.00 -15.12 13.75
CA LEU A 12 10.25 -16.56 13.92
C LEU A 12 11.74 -16.93 13.79
N ASP A 13 12.54 -16.11 13.11
CA ASP A 13 13.99 -16.30 12.98
C ASP A 13 14.77 -15.83 14.23
N LEU A 14 14.06 -15.36 15.25
CA LEU A 14 14.63 -14.89 16.51
C LEU A 14 14.65 -16.02 17.56
N PRO A 15 15.60 -15.96 18.52
CA PRO A 15 15.64 -16.92 19.63
C PRO A 15 14.28 -17.04 20.32
N THR A 16 13.87 -18.27 20.62
CA THR A 16 12.55 -18.64 21.17
C THR A 16 12.24 -17.99 22.54
N GLU A 17 13.23 -17.35 23.17
CA GLU A 17 13.04 -16.60 24.40
C GLU A 17 12.08 -15.42 24.20
N LEU A 18 10.86 -15.60 24.70
CA LEU A 18 9.77 -14.61 24.68
C LEU A 18 10.21 -13.21 25.16
N LYS A 19 11.11 -13.14 26.14
CA LYS A 19 11.64 -11.87 26.66
C LYS A 19 12.45 -11.11 25.61
N GLN A 20 13.41 -11.77 24.96
CA GLN A 20 14.23 -11.15 23.92
C GLN A 20 13.40 -10.75 22.70
N ARG A 21 12.42 -11.58 22.31
CA ARG A 21 11.50 -11.26 21.22
C ARG A 21 10.66 -10.01 21.52
N ASN A 22 10.19 -9.86 22.76
CA ASN A 22 9.41 -8.69 23.17
C ASN A 22 10.27 -7.41 23.26
N GLU A 23 11.50 -7.50 23.74
CA GLU A 23 12.44 -6.36 23.74
C GLU A 23 12.77 -5.90 22.32
N ARG A 24 13.03 -6.82 21.38
CA ARG A 24 13.31 -6.45 19.98
C ARG A 24 12.08 -5.87 19.27
N LYS A 25 10.87 -6.37 19.56
CA LYS A 25 9.62 -5.71 19.11
C LYS A 25 9.54 -4.27 19.62
N LYS A 26 9.86 -4.04 20.90
CA LYS A 26 9.82 -2.71 21.51
C LYS A 26 10.81 -1.74 20.88
N ILE A 27 12.03 -2.21 20.59
CA ILE A 27 13.07 -1.42 19.90
C ILE A 27 12.66 -1.10 18.45
N CYS A 28 12.12 -2.08 17.73
CA CYS A 28 11.63 -1.86 16.36
C CYS A 28 10.47 -0.85 16.35
N SER A 29 9.49 -1.02 17.26
CA SER A 29 8.36 -0.11 17.40
C SER A 29 8.76 1.30 17.81
N SER A 30 9.73 1.48 18.71
CA SER A 30 10.19 2.82 19.12
C SER A 30 10.96 3.53 18.01
N SER A 31 11.78 2.80 17.25
CA SER A 31 12.44 3.33 16.05
C SER A 31 11.41 3.77 14.99
N LEU A 32 10.37 2.95 14.77
CA LEU A 32 9.31 3.24 13.83
C LEU A 32 8.38 4.38 14.28
N ALA A 33 8.11 4.50 15.58
CA ALA A 33 7.23 5.54 16.12
C ALA A 33 7.72 6.96 15.77
N SER A 34 9.02 7.16 15.60
CA SER A 34 9.57 8.45 15.15
C SER A 34 9.21 8.84 13.70
N LYS A 35 8.79 7.87 12.88
CA LYS A 35 8.50 8.05 11.44
C LYS A 35 7.00 7.97 11.13
N PHE A 36 6.19 7.56 12.09
CA PHE A 36 4.78 7.26 11.87
C PHE A 36 3.87 8.03 12.83
N PRO A 37 2.59 8.24 12.47
CA PRO A 37 1.61 8.84 13.36
C PRO A 37 1.46 8.01 14.65
N GLU A 38 1.09 8.66 15.76
CA GLU A 38 1.06 8.05 17.10
C GLU A 38 0.15 6.80 17.20
N ASP A 39 -0.86 6.66 16.33
CA ASP A 39 -1.82 5.55 16.34
C ASP A 39 -1.41 4.33 15.48
N CYS A 40 -0.18 4.28 14.99
CA CYS A 40 0.23 3.25 14.05
C CYS A 40 0.40 1.87 14.73
N LYS A 41 -0.41 0.89 14.31
CA LYS A 41 -0.40 -0.47 14.90
C LYS A 41 0.53 -1.42 14.14
N CYS A 42 1.35 -2.16 14.88
CA CYS A 42 2.26 -3.16 14.33
C CYS A 42 1.66 -4.57 14.46
N TYR A 43 1.52 -5.28 13.35
CA TYR A 43 0.97 -6.65 13.31
C TYR A 43 2.01 -7.67 12.82
N PRO A 44 2.08 -8.85 13.47
CA PRO A 44 2.90 -9.95 12.96
C PRO A 44 2.34 -10.47 11.64
N ALA A 45 3.22 -10.87 10.72
CA ALA A 45 2.88 -11.58 9.50
C ALA A 45 3.54 -12.97 9.42
N ASP A 46 3.92 -13.52 10.56
CA ASP A 46 4.68 -14.78 10.66
C ASP A 46 3.81 -16.03 10.45
N THR A 47 2.51 -15.96 10.75
CA THR A 47 1.58 -17.09 10.61
C THR A 47 0.40 -16.75 9.71
N LYS A 48 -0.21 -17.78 9.11
CA LYS A 48 -1.43 -17.61 8.29
C LYS A 48 -2.58 -16.99 9.10
N ASP A 49 -2.69 -17.34 10.38
CA ASP A 49 -3.71 -16.78 11.27
C ASP A 49 -3.50 -15.31 11.55
N ASP A 50 -2.24 -14.88 11.67
CA ASP A 50 -1.91 -13.45 11.84
C ASP A 50 -2.24 -12.65 10.57
N LEU A 51 -1.95 -13.21 9.39
CA LEU A 51 -2.38 -12.60 8.12
C LEU A 51 -3.91 -12.52 8.00
N HIS A 52 -4.65 -13.57 8.38
CA HIS A 52 -6.11 -13.53 8.36
C HIS A 52 -6.67 -12.46 9.29
N LYS A 53 -6.13 -12.34 10.51
CA LYS A 53 -6.49 -11.27 11.45
C LYS A 53 -6.19 -9.90 10.85
N PHE A 54 -5.02 -9.73 10.24
CA PHE A 54 -4.66 -8.49 9.57
C PHE A 54 -5.61 -8.16 8.42
N LEU A 55 -5.93 -9.11 7.54
CA LEU A 55 -6.85 -8.88 6.41
C LEU A 55 -8.24 -8.47 6.88
N ARG A 56 -8.73 -9.07 7.97
CA ARG A 56 -10.00 -8.65 8.59
C ARG A 56 -9.95 -7.21 9.06
N LEU A 57 -8.91 -6.85 9.82
CA LEU A 57 -8.73 -5.48 10.31
C LEU A 57 -8.54 -4.48 9.17
N PHE A 58 -7.76 -4.84 8.16
CA PHE A 58 -7.51 -4.05 6.97
C PHE A 58 -8.80 -3.79 6.18
N LYS A 59 -9.69 -4.78 6.10
CA LYS A 59 -11.02 -4.64 5.46
C LYS A 59 -11.93 -3.70 6.24
N GLU A 60 -11.90 -3.77 7.58
CA GLU A 60 -12.75 -2.97 8.47
C GLU A 60 -12.22 -1.53 8.66
N GLN A 61 -10.94 -1.28 8.36
CA GLN A 61 -10.31 0.02 8.54
C GLN A 61 -10.87 1.08 7.59
N ARG A 62 -11.27 2.23 8.15
CA ARG A 62 -11.65 3.42 7.36
C ARG A 62 -10.40 4.02 6.71
N LEU A 63 -10.35 3.98 5.39
CA LEU A 63 -9.25 4.57 4.62
C LEU A 63 -9.31 6.10 4.69
N LYS A 64 -8.25 6.73 5.20
CA LYS A 64 -8.05 8.18 5.09
C LYS A 64 -7.40 8.50 3.75
N VAL A 65 -8.22 8.81 2.75
CA VAL A 65 -7.73 9.17 1.42
C VAL A 65 -7.11 10.57 1.50
N PRO A 66 -5.84 10.75 1.07
CA PRO A 66 -5.25 12.08 1.04
C PRO A 66 -6.05 13.01 0.13
N HIS A 67 -6.32 14.22 0.60
CA HIS A 67 -7.21 15.20 -0.03
C HIS A 67 -6.87 15.47 -1.51
N TRP A 68 -5.59 15.57 -1.86
CA TRP A 68 -5.18 15.81 -3.24
C TRP A 68 -5.54 14.65 -4.20
N ARG A 69 -5.67 13.41 -3.70
CA ARG A 69 -6.10 12.24 -4.51
C ARG A 69 -7.60 12.15 -4.71
N THR A 70 -8.41 12.86 -3.92
CA THR A 70 -9.87 12.88 -4.10
C THR A 70 -10.31 13.93 -5.13
N HIS A 71 -9.43 14.87 -5.47
CA HIS A 71 -9.74 15.96 -6.41
C HIS A 71 -9.42 15.66 -7.87
N ARG A 72 -8.55 14.69 -8.13
CA ARG A 72 -8.14 14.32 -9.49
C ARG A 72 -8.52 12.87 -9.77
N SER A 73 -8.99 12.62 -10.98
CA SER A 73 -9.14 11.26 -11.51
C SER A 73 -7.75 10.65 -11.71
N TYR A 74 -7.57 9.40 -11.32
CA TYR A 74 -6.35 8.64 -11.63
C TYR A 74 -6.70 7.19 -11.94
N LEU A 75 -5.91 6.60 -12.83
CA LEU A 75 -6.08 5.21 -13.26
C LEU A 75 -5.00 4.34 -12.60
N MET A 76 -5.40 3.25 -11.97
CA MET A 76 -4.47 2.18 -11.59
C MET A 76 -4.42 1.17 -12.73
N ALA A 77 -3.40 1.30 -13.58
CA ALA A 77 -3.22 0.42 -14.73
C ALA A 77 -2.78 -0.98 -14.27
N HIS A 78 -3.50 -2.00 -14.73
CA HIS A 78 -3.10 -3.40 -14.57
C HIS A 78 -2.49 -3.96 -15.87
N LYS A 79 -2.73 -3.32 -17.01
CA LYS A 79 -2.18 -3.68 -18.31
C LYS A 79 -1.81 -2.42 -19.08
N VAL A 80 -0.64 -2.45 -19.70
CA VAL A 80 -0.09 -1.38 -20.52
C VAL A 80 0.34 -1.98 -21.85
N CYS A 81 -0.14 -1.42 -22.96
CA CYS A 81 0.26 -1.80 -24.30
C CYS A 81 0.61 -0.54 -25.11
N VAL A 82 1.47 -0.71 -26.10
CA VAL A 82 1.85 0.36 -27.02
C VAL A 82 1.46 -0.07 -28.42
N VAL A 83 0.81 0.82 -29.15
CA VAL A 83 0.48 0.65 -30.57
C VAL A 83 1.24 1.74 -31.32
N CYS A 84 2.13 1.33 -32.22
CA CYS A 84 2.87 2.24 -33.08
C CYS A 84 2.22 2.21 -34.47
N ASP A 85 1.66 3.33 -34.89
CA ASP A 85 1.23 3.48 -36.28
C ASP A 85 2.48 3.66 -37.12
N GLY A 86 2.80 2.68 -37.98
CA GLY A 86 4.01 2.65 -38.81
C GLY A 86 4.17 3.81 -39.82
N ILE A 87 3.31 4.82 -39.74
CA ILE A 87 3.24 6.02 -40.58
C ILE A 87 4.05 7.18 -39.95
N SER A 88 4.21 7.22 -38.61
CA SER A 88 4.98 8.27 -37.92
C SER A 88 5.95 7.66 -36.90
N SER A 89 7.25 7.70 -37.21
CA SER A 89 8.32 7.12 -36.36
C SER A 89 8.41 7.73 -34.95
N ASP A 90 7.83 8.91 -34.74
CA ASP A 90 8.06 9.72 -33.52
C ASP A 90 6.88 9.69 -32.53
N LYS A 91 5.77 9.01 -32.87
CA LYS A 91 4.56 8.97 -32.02
C LYS A 91 4.04 7.54 -31.88
N CYS A 92 3.62 7.21 -30.66
CA CYS A 92 2.97 5.94 -30.35
C CYS A 92 1.73 6.18 -29.48
N THR A 93 0.75 5.29 -29.56
CA THR A 93 -0.46 5.30 -28.74
C THR A 93 -0.29 4.35 -27.56
N LEU A 94 -0.49 4.87 -26.34
CA LEU A 94 -0.49 4.06 -25.13
C LEU A 94 -1.90 3.59 -24.81
N LEU A 95 -2.08 2.27 -24.72
CA LEU A 95 -3.32 1.64 -24.29
C LEU A 95 -3.18 1.22 -22.83
N LEU A 96 -3.94 1.87 -21.96
CA LEU A 96 -3.98 1.58 -20.52
C LEU A 96 -5.30 0.91 -20.17
N THR A 97 -5.24 -0.27 -19.57
CA THR A 97 -6.40 -0.95 -18.96
C THR A 97 -6.22 -1.02 -17.46
N GLY A 98 -7.23 -0.61 -16.71
CA GLY A 98 -7.09 -0.37 -15.28
C GLY A 98 -8.40 -0.04 -14.59
N TYR A 99 -8.28 0.24 -13.29
CA TYR A 99 -9.40 0.71 -12.46
C TYR A 99 -9.29 2.21 -12.23
N LEU A 100 -10.38 2.93 -12.54
CA LEU A 100 -10.48 4.36 -12.26
C LEU A 100 -10.72 4.59 -10.76
N ARG A 101 -10.04 5.58 -10.18
CA ARG A 101 -10.18 5.96 -8.77
C ARG A 101 -10.24 7.49 -8.62
N GLY A 102 -10.81 7.95 -7.51
CA GLY A 102 -10.96 9.38 -7.20
C GLY A 102 -12.23 9.96 -7.82
N ARG A 103 -12.13 10.54 -9.01
CA ARG A 103 -13.24 11.14 -9.77
C ARG A 103 -13.44 10.46 -11.13
N ASN A 104 -14.57 10.73 -11.76
CA ASN A 104 -14.84 10.31 -13.14
C ASN A 104 -13.82 10.91 -14.11
N LEU A 105 -13.41 10.12 -15.10
CA LEU A 105 -12.48 10.55 -16.13
C LEU A 105 -13.24 11.23 -17.25
N SER A 106 -12.77 12.40 -17.67
CA SER A 106 -13.24 13.08 -18.87
C SER A 106 -12.14 13.08 -19.92
N VAL A 107 -12.49 12.77 -21.17
CA VAL A 107 -11.56 12.78 -22.31
C VAL A 107 -11.03 14.20 -22.58
N ASN A 108 -11.76 15.22 -22.15
CA ASN A 108 -11.44 16.62 -22.40
C ASN A 108 -10.57 17.24 -21.28
N GLN A 109 -10.13 16.46 -20.29
CA GLN A 109 -9.34 16.94 -19.15
C GLN A 109 -7.89 16.42 -19.24
N GLN A 110 -6.92 17.33 -19.05
CA GLN A 110 -5.49 17.03 -18.91
C GLN A 110 -5.00 17.41 -17.52
#